data_AF-A0A2J4REW2-F1
#
_entry.id   AF-A0A2J4REW2-F1
#
_cell.length_a   1.000
_cell.length_b   1.000
_cell.length_c   1.000
_cell.angle_alpha   90.00
_cell.angle_beta   90.00
_cell.angle_gamma   90.00
#
_symmetry.space_group_name_H-M   'P 1'
#
loop_
_entity.id
_entity.type
_entity.pdbx_description
1 polymer ?
#
loop_
_entity_poly.entity_id
_entity_poly.type
_entity_poly.pdbx_seq_one_letter_code
_entity_poly.pdbx_strand_id
1 'polypeptide(L)'
;MANIGIFFGTDTGKTRKIAKMIHKQLGELADAPVNINRTTLDDFMAYPVLLLGTPTLGDGQLPGLEAGCESESWSEFISGLDDASLKGKTVALFGLGDQRGYPDNFVSGMRPLFDALSARGAQMIGSWPNEGYEFSASAALEGERFIGLVLDQDNQFDQTEARLASWLEEIKRSVL
;
A
#
# COMPACT_ATOMS: atom_id res chain seq x y z
N MET A 1 -13.78 -10.25 15.09
CA MET A 1 -13.20 -9.18 14.27
C MET A 1 -11.96 -9.75 13.64
N ALA A 2 -11.74 -9.53 12.36
CA ALA A 2 -10.53 -10.01 11.74
C ALA A 2 -9.31 -9.27 12.31
N ASN A 3 -8.14 -9.90 12.33
CA ASN A 3 -6.93 -9.26 12.85
C ASN A 3 -6.29 -8.29 11.84
N ILE A 4 -6.66 -8.42 10.57
CA ILE A 4 -6.06 -7.65 9.47
C ILE A 4 -7.08 -6.67 8.89
N GLY A 5 -6.75 -5.38 8.93
CA GLY A 5 -7.46 -4.33 8.22
C GLY A 5 -6.84 -4.08 6.85
N ILE A 6 -7.65 -4.03 5.79
CA ILE A 6 -7.18 -3.71 4.43
C ILE A 6 -7.74 -2.34 4.03
N PHE A 7 -6.84 -1.37 3.85
CA PHE A 7 -7.20 -0.01 3.45
C PHE A 7 -6.48 0.37 2.17
N PHE A 8 -7.14 1.14 1.31
CA PHE A 8 -6.52 1.58 0.07
C PHE A 8 -6.96 2.97 -0.36
N GLY A 9 -6.07 3.66 -1.06
CA GLY A 9 -6.38 4.84 -1.87
C GLY A 9 -6.42 4.43 -3.33
N THR A 10 -7.27 5.08 -4.12
CA THR A 10 -7.39 4.77 -5.55
C THR A 10 -8.03 5.93 -6.29
N ASP A 11 -7.61 6.11 -7.54
CA ASP A 11 -8.27 7.03 -8.47
C ASP A 11 -9.11 6.22 -9.49
N THR A 12 -8.44 5.53 -10.43
CA THR A 12 -9.09 4.73 -11.49
C THR A 12 -9.58 3.33 -11.07
N GLY A 13 -9.51 2.98 -9.77
CA GLY A 13 -10.02 1.73 -9.21
C GLY A 13 -9.13 0.49 -9.31
N LYS A 14 -7.93 0.56 -9.90
CA LYS A 14 -6.99 -0.58 -9.98
C LYS A 14 -6.55 -1.06 -8.58
N THR A 15 -6.17 -0.16 -7.68
CA THR A 15 -5.76 -0.51 -6.31
C THR A 15 -6.89 -1.18 -5.53
N ARG A 16 -8.13 -0.71 -5.71
CA ARG A 16 -9.33 -1.35 -5.15
C ARG A 16 -9.50 -2.80 -5.61
N LYS A 17 -9.21 -3.09 -6.90
CA LYS A 17 -9.29 -4.46 -7.43
C LYS A 17 -8.25 -5.35 -6.75
N ILE A 18 -7.02 -4.87 -6.59
CA ILE A 18 -5.95 -5.59 -5.89
C ILE A 18 -6.32 -5.83 -4.42
N ALA A 19 -6.84 -4.82 -3.71
CA ALA A 19 -7.27 -4.98 -2.32
C ALA A 19 -8.34 -6.08 -2.18
N LYS A 20 -9.30 -6.16 -3.12
CA LYS A 20 -10.29 -7.25 -3.18
C LYS A 20 -9.66 -8.62 -3.46
N MET A 21 -8.62 -8.69 -4.28
CA MET A 21 -7.87 -9.92 -4.53
C MET A 21 -7.13 -10.39 -3.27
N ILE A 22 -6.49 -9.47 -2.55
CA ILE A 22 -5.85 -9.74 -1.26
C ILE A 22 -6.86 -10.32 -0.27
N HIS A 23 -7.99 -9.64 -0.08
CA HIS A 23 -9.05 -10.12 0.82
C HIS A 23 -9.55 -11.53 0.43
N LYS A 24 -9.75 -11.80 -0.87
CA LYS A 24 -10.16 -13.14 -1.34
C LYS A 24 -9.14 -14.23 -0.96
N GLN A 25 -7.85 -13.93 -0.94
CA GLN A 25 -6.80 -14.88 -0.56
C GLN A 25 -6.62 -15.03 0.96
N LEU A 26 -6.94 -13.97 1.73
CA LEU A 26 -6.86 -13.99 3.19
C LEU A 26 -8.12 -14.59 3.85
N GLY A 27 -9.28 -14.46 3.23
CA GLY A 27 -10.55 -14.94 3.78
C GLY A 27 -10.83 -14.30 5.16
N GLU A 28 -11.25 -15.13 6.11
CA GLU A 28 -11.65 -14.71 7.47
C GLU A 28 -10.51 -14.06 8.30
N LEU A 29 -9.27 -14.09 7.82
CA LEU A 29 -8.14 -13.42 8.47
C LEU A 29 -8.19 -11.90 8.34
N ALA A 30 -8.91 -11.38 7.33
CA ALA A 30 -9.02 -9.96 7.04
C ALA A 30 -10.48 -9.52 6.88
N ASP A 31 -10.79 -8.30 7.32
CA ASP A 31 -12.07 -7.69 7.05
C ASP A 31 -12.11 -7.11 5.62
N ALA A 32 -13.32 -6.82 5.13
CA ALA A 32 -13.51 -6.35 3.76
C ALA A 32 -12.71 -5.07 3.47
N PRO A 33 -12.08 -4.93 2.29
CA PRO A 33 -11.26 -3.76 1.98
C PRO A 33 -12.05 -2.46 1.96
N VAL A 34 -11.52 -1.43 2.60
CA VAL A 34 -12.15 -0.10 2.72
C VAL A 34 -11.32 0.95 1.99
N ASN A 35 -11.97 1.83 1.23
CA ASN A 35 -11.28 3.00 0.68
C ASN A 35 -10.97 3.95 1.83
N ILE A 36 -9.76 4.50 1.88
CA ILE A 36 -9.31 5.35 2.97
C ILE A 36 -10.20 6.59 3.18
N ASN A 37 -10.85 7.08 2.12
CA ASN A 37 -11.81 8.19 2.21
C ASN A 37 -13.22 7.80 2.70
N ARG A 38 -13.41 6.55 3.12
CA ARG A 38 -14.67 6.01 3.68
C ARG A 38 -14.47 5.35 5.04
N THR A 39 -13.38 5.67 5.73
CA THR A 39 -13.10 5.14 7.06
C THR A 39 -12.77 6.28 8.02
N THR A 40 -12.88 6.00 9.32
CA THR A 40 -12.45 6.91 10.37
C THR A 40 -11.08 6.50 10.89
N LEU A 41 -10.40 7.40 11.61
CA LEU A 41 -9.16 7.04 12.29
C LEU A 41 -9.39 5.92 13.31
N ASP A 42 -10.50 5.94 14.06
CA ASP A 42 -10.80 4.91 15.06
C ASP A 42 -10.95 3.52 14.43
N ASP A 43 -11.65 3.43 13.29
CA ASP A 43 -11.79 2.17 12.53
C ASP A 43 -10.44 1.68 12.01
N PHE A 44 -9.61 2.58 11.47
CA PHE A 44 -8.26 2.27 11.03
C PHE A 44 -7.38 1.76 12.19
N MET A 45 -7.52 2.39 13.36
CA MET A 45 -6.75 2.08 14.56
C MET A 45 -7.26 0.85 15.31
N ALA A 46 -8.42 0.29 14.94
CA ALA A 46 -8.95 -0.92 15.57
C ALA A 46 -8.12 -2.19 15.25
N TYR A 47 -7.35 -2.18 14.15
CA TYR A 47 -6.62 -3.37 13.69
C TYR A 47 -5.17 -3.40 14.21
N PRO A 48 -4.67 -4.56 14.70
CA PRO A 48 -3.26 -4.75 15.02
C PRO A 48 -2.39 -4.90 13.78
N VAL A 49 -2.94 -5.42 12.67
CA VAL A 49 -2.23 -5.62 11.40
C VAL A 49 -2.94 -4.85 10.29
N LEU A 50 -2.18 -4.11 9.48
CA LEU A 50 -2.70 -3.25 8.42
C LEU A 50 -2.04 -3.57 7.07
N LEU A 51 -2.85 -3.83 6.05
CA LEU A 51 -2.38 -3.94 4.65
C LEU A 51 -2.87 -2.71 3.87
N LEU A 52 -1.92 -1.87 3.44
CA LEU A 52 -2.23 -0.55 2.90
C LEU A 52 -1.86 -0.45 1.43
N GLY A 53 -2.85 -0.13 0.60
CA GLY A 53 -2.72 -0.04 -0.85
C GLY A 53 -2.68 1.38 -1.36
N THR A 54 -1.72 1.73 -2.21
CA THR A 54 -1.67 3.06 -2.81
C THR A 54 -1.11 3.04 -4.24
N PRO A 55 -1.74 3.73 -5.22
CA PRO A 55 -1.07 4.03 -6.47
C PRO A 55 -0.06 5.17 -6.28
N THR A 56 0.76 5.40 -7.30
CA THR A 56 1.52 6.65 -7.44
C THR A 56 0.83 7.54 -8.45
N LEU A 57 0.62 8.81 -8.10
CA LEU A 57 0.11 9.85 -9.00
C LEU A 57 1.10 11.00 -9.11
N GLY A 58 0.91 11.87 -10.12
CA GLY A 58 1.79 13.01 -10.36
C GLY A 58 3.26 12.60 -10.41
N ASP A 59 4.11 13.40 -9.77
CA ASP A 59 5.55 13.19 -9.69
C ASP A 59 5.95 12.41 -8.43
N GLY A 60 5.33 11.24 -8.21
CA GLY A 60 5.65 10.38 -7.06
C GLY A 60 4.78 10.62 -5.83
N GLN A 61 3.62 11.26 -5.99
CA GLN A 61 2.71 11.65 -4.92
C GLN A 61 1.75 10.52 -4.54
N LEU A 62 1.23 10.61 -3.31
CA LEU A 62 0.05 9.86 -2.88
C LEU A 62 -1.20 10.34 -3.61
N PRO A 63 -2.24 9.49 -3.78
CA PRO A 63 -3.53 9.97 -4.22
C PRO A 63 -4.13 10.94 -3.20
N GLY A 64 -4.79 11.97 -3.71
CA GLY A 64 -5.41 13.05 -2.95
C GLY A 64 -5.73 14.24 -3.86
N LEU A 65 -6.38 15.26 -3.31
CA LEU A 65 -6.79 16.44 -4.05
C LEU A 65 -5.60 17.18 -4.66
N GLU A 66 -4.48 17.25 -3.94
CA GLU A 66 -3.25 17.89 -4.43
C GLU A 66 -2.61 17.16 -5.62
N ALA A 67 -2.82 15.84 -5.73
CA ALA A 67 -2.39 15.04 -6.86
C ALA A 67 -3.40 15.02 -8.02
N GLY A 68 -4.47 15.82 -7.92
CA GLY A 68 -5.51 15.96 -8.95
C GLY A 68 -6.62 14.91 -8.90
N CYS A 69 -6.76 14.15 -7.80
CA CYS A 69 -7.91 13.27 -7.62
C CYS A 69 -9.22 14.06 -7.44
N GLU A 70 -10.34 13.47 -7.89
CA GLU A 70 -11.68 14.04 -7.66
C GLU A 70 -12.13 13.98 -6.19
N SER A 71 -11.44 13.22 -5.36
CA SER A 71 -11.79 13.00 -3.96
C SER A 71 -10.53 12.89 -3.11
N GLU A 72 -10.68 13.23 -1.84
CA GLU A 72 -9.66 12.98 -0.82
C GLU A 72 -9.28 11.49 -0.79
N SER A 73 -8.04 11.22 -0.39
CA SER A 73 -7.51 9.87 -0.26
C SER A 73 -6.37 9.86 0.77
N TRP A 74 -5.24 9.22 0.45
CA TRP A 74 -4.15 9.04 1.40
C TRP A 74 -3.52 10.35 1.84
N SER A 75 -3.35 11.33 0.93
CA SER A 75 -2.72 12.61 1.25
C SER A 75 -3.43 13.32 2.42
N GLU A 76 -4.76 13.37 2.37
CA GLU A 76 -5.58 13.99 3.41
C GLU A 76 -5.63 13.12 4.67
N PHE A 77 -5.74 11.80 4.52
CA PHE A 77 -5.77 10.90 5.68
C PHE A 77 -4.48 10.96 6.51
N ILE A 78 -3.30 10.95 5.88
CA ILE A 78 -2.03 11.02 6.61
C ILE A 78 -1.81 12.38 7.27
N SER A 79 -2.38 13.45 6.69
CA SER A 79 -2.33 14.79 7.26
C SER A 79 -3.17 14.87 8.54
N GLY A 80 -4.26 14.09 8.62
CA GLY A 80 -5.12 13.96 9.81
C GLY A 80 -4.67 12.92 10.83
N LEU A 81 -3.50 12.28 10.66
CA LEU A 81 -2.98 11.31 11.64
C LEU A 81 -2.47 11.97 12.93
N ASP A 82 -2.34 13.30 12.99
CA ASP A 82 -1.89 14.08 14.17
C ASP A 82 -0.75 13.38 14.95
N ASP A 83 -0.86 13.36 16.29
CA ASP A 83 0.03 12.68 17.26
C ASP A 83 -0.35 11.20 17.48
N ALA A 84 -1.14 10.60 16.59
CA ALA A 84 -1.56 9.20 16.75
C ALA A 84 -0.35 8.26 16.76
N SER A 85 -0.24 7.45 17.81
CA SER A 85 0.83 6.45 17.94
C SER A 85 0.42 5.15 17.24
N LEU A 86 1.25 4.69 16.30
CA LEU A 86 1.11 3.40 15.63
C LEU A 86 1.97 2.31 16.29
N LYS A 87 2.55 2.56 17.46
CA LYS A 87 3.29 1.55 18.23
C LYS A 87 2.44 0.31 18.49
N GLY A 88 3.04 -0.85 18.24
CA GLY A 88 2.38 -2.15 18.38
C GLY A 88 1.53 -2.54 17.17
N LYS A 89 1.43 -1.69 16.14
CA LYS A 89 0.82 -2.05 14.86
C LYS A 89 1.86 -2.58 13.90
N THR A 90 1.50 -3.64 13.19
CA THR A 90 2.28 -4.17 12.07
C THR A 90 1.65 -3.72 10.76
N VAL A 91 2.45 -3.16 9.86
CA VAL A 91 1.96 -2.58 8.61
C VAL A 91 2.74 -3.18 7.43
N ALA A 92 2.01 -3.57 6.39
CA ALA A 92 2.60 -3.92 5.09
C ALA A 92 1.97 -3.08 3.98
N LEU A 93 2.80 -2.63 3.04
CA LEU A 93 2.36 -1.79 1.92
C LEU A 93 2.27 -2.59 0.62
N PHE A 94 1.31 -2.24 -0.25
CA PHE A 94 1.31 -2.63 -1.65
C PHE A 94 1.09 -1.41 -2.56
N GLY A 95 2.04 -1.19 -3.46
CA GLY A 95 2.08 -0.06 -4.38
C GLY A 95 1.67 -0.46 -5.78
N LEU A 96 0.89 0.40 -6.44
CA LEU A 96 0.63 0.30 -7.87
C LEU A 96 1.35 1.41 -8.64
N GLY A 97 1.93 1.05 -9.78
CA GLY A 97 2.60 2.00 -10.67
C GLY A 97 2.69 1.47 -12.09
N ASP A 98 3.19 2.32 -12.98
CA ASP A 98 3.45 2.02 -14.39
C ASP A 98 4.93 2.27 -14.65
N GLN A 99 5.72 1.18 -14.70
CA GLN A 99 7.18 1.26 -14.81
C GLN A 99 7.64 1.83 -16.15
N ARG A 100 6.84 1.70 -17.21
CA ARG A 100 7.17 2.19 -18.55
C ARG A 100 6.72 3.63 -18.76
N GLY A 101 5.55 3.99 -18.24
CA GLY A 101 5.03 5.35 -18.30
C GLY A 101 5.76 6.31 -17.37
N TYR A 102 6.19 5.83 -16.19
CA TYR A 102 6.81 6.66 -15.15
C TYR A 102 8.07 6.01 -14.55
N PRO A 103 9.11 5.73 -15.36
CA PRO A 103 10.30 5.02 -14.91
C PRO A 103 11.11 5.75 -13.84
N ASP A 104 11.03 7.08 -13.77
CA ASP A 104 11.75 7.90 -12.79
C ASP A 104 11.02 8.04 -11.45
N ASN A 105 9.74 7.66 -11.41
CA ASN A 105 8.87 7.77 -10.23
C ASN A 105 8.12 6.46 -9.93
N PHE A 106 8.66 5.33 -10.38
CA PHE A 106 7.96 4.06 -10.34
C PHE A 106 7.61 3.71 -8.89
N VAL A 107 6.31 3.58 -8.59
CA VAL A 107 5.75 3.30 -7.26
C VAL A 107 6.20 4.22 -6.11
N SER A 108 6.73 5.41 -6.42
CA SER A 108 7.25 6.37 -5.43
C SER A 108 6.21 6.84 -4.42
N GLY A 109 4.91 6.79 -4.75
CA GLY A 109 3.81 7.17 -3.86
C GLY A 109 3.72 6.32 -2.58
N MET A 110 4.38 5.15 -2.51
CA MET A 110 4.49 4.40 -1.24
C MET A 110 5.36 5.11 -0.20
N ARG A 111 6.36 5.90 -0.62
CA ARG A 111 7.36 6.49 0.27
C ARG A 111 6.75 7.43 1.31
N PRO A 112 5.94 8.45 0.93
CA PRO A 112 5.32 9.33 1.92
C PRO A 112 4.43 8.59 2.93
N LEU A 113 3.73 7.55 2.48
CA LEU A 113 2.91 6.71 3.36
C LEU A 113 3.77 5.90 4.33
N PHE A 114 4.85 5.28 3.85
CA PHE A 114 5.78 4.55 4.71
C PHE A 114 6.40 5.48 5.77
N ASP A 115 6.89 6.65 5.35
CA ASP A 115 7.52 7.63 6.25
C ASP A 115 6.56 8.06 7.35
N ALA A 116 5.33 8.44 6.98
CA ALA A 116 4.31 8.89 7.91
C ALA A 116 3.95 7.83 8.96
N LEU A 117 3.91 6.55 8.58
CA LEU A 117 3.56 5.45 9.47
C LEU A 117 4.75 5.02 10.34
N SER A 118 5.94 4.91 9.74
CA SER A 118 7.18 4.56 10.44
C SER A 118 7.55 5.62 11.48
N ALA A 119 7.41 6.91 11.16
CA ALA A 119 7.67 8.01 12.11
C ALA A 119 6.77 7.93 13.36
N ARG A 120 5.59 7.30 13.24
CA ARG A 120 4.63 7.08 14.33
C ARG A 120 4.82 5.74 15.05
N GLY A 121 5.88 5.01 14.74
CA GLY A 121 6.28 3.78 15.44
C GLY A 121 5.60 2.51 14.94
N ALA A 122 5.00 2.52 13.74
CA ALA A 122 4.53 1.30 13.09
C ALA A 122 5.70 0.36 12.79
N GLN A 123 5.49 -0.95 12.96
CA GLN A 123 6.44 -1.96 12.50
C GLN A 123 6.16 -2.26 11.02
N MET A 124 7.03 -1.79 10.15
CA MET A 124 6.92 -2.00 8.70
C MET A 124 7.44 -3.39 8.31
N ILE A 125 6.66 -4.17 7.57
CA ILE A 125 7.00 -5.50 7.06
C ILE A 125 6.64 -5.63 5.57
N GLY A 126 7.04 -6.75 4.95
CA GLY A 126 6.60 -7.07 3.58
C GLY A 126 7.38 -6.34 2.48
N SER A 127 8.64 -5.98 2.73
CA SER A 127 9.54 -5.51 1.66
C SER A 127 9.59 -6.49 0.49
N TRP A 128 9.78 -6.01 -0.73
CA TRP A 128 9.70 -6.82 -1.95
C TRP A 128 10.95 -6.67 -2.82
N PRO A 129 11.53 -7.73 -3.40
CA PRO A 129 12.69 -7.60 -4.28
C PRO A 129 12.39 -6.72 -5.51
N ASN A 130 13.39 -5.97 -5.97
CA ASN A 130 13.29 -5.16 -7.19
C ASN A 130 13.57 -5.94 -8.48
N GLU A 131 13.88 -7.23 -8.38
CA GLU A 131 14.09 -8.11 -9.52
C GLU A 131 12.80 -8.30 -10.34
N GLY A 132 12.92 -8.29 -11.67
CA GLY A 132 11.79 -8.43 -12.59
C GLY A 132 11.04 -7.12 -12.86
N TYR A 133 11.61 -5.97 -12.51
CA TYR A 133 11.11 -4.64 -12.88
C TYR A 133 12.17 -3.86 -13.65
N GLU A 134 11.74 -3.04 -14.61
CA GLU A 134 12.59 -2.13 -15.37
C GLU A 134 12.15 -0.69 -15.10
N PHE A 135 12.99 0.06 -14.40
CA PHE A 135 12.74 1.46 -14.00
C PHE A 135 14.07 2.20 -13.81
N SER A 136 14.04 3.53 -13.85
CA SER A 136 15.20 4.39 -13.61
C SER A 136 15.37 4.73 -12.13
N ALA A 137 14.27 5.08 -11.46
CA ALA A 137 14.27 5.50 -10.06
C ALA A 137 12.93 5.22 -9.37
N SER A 138 13.00 5.02 -8.06
CA SER A 138 11.84 4.85 -7.19
C SER A 138 12.19 5.33 -5.79
N ALA A 139 11.40 6.26 -5.25
CA ALA A 139 11.52 6.68 -3.86
C ALA A 139 11.16 5.54 -2.87
N ALA A 140 10.48 4.51 -3.36
CA ALA A 140 10.07 3.36 -2.57
C ALA A 140 11.12 2.24 -2.52
N LEU A 141 12.29 2.42 -3.14
CA LEU A 141 13.39 1.45 -3.16
C LEU A 141 14.43 1.76 -2.07
N GLU A 142 14.74 0.78 -1.23
CA GLU A 142 15.82 0.82 -0.24
C GLU A 142 16.81 -0.32 -0.52
N GLY A 143 17.98 0.02 -1.08
CA GLY A 143 18.93 -0.97 -1.58
C GLY A 143 18.34 -1.76 -2.75
N GLU A 144 18.22 -3.08 -2.60
CA GLU A 144 17.67 -3.99 -3.62
C GLU A 144 16.20 -4.37 -3.37
N ARG A 145 15.55 -3.74 -2.38
CA ARG A 145 14.18 -4.08 -1.99
C ARG A 145 13.29 -2.85 -1.95
N PHE A 146 12.10 -2.95 -2.51
CA PHE A 146 11.03 -2.02 -2.27
C PHE A 146 10.51 -2.14 -0.84
N ILE A 147 10.05 -1.03 -0.28
CA ILE A 147 9.47 -0.95 1.06
C ILE A 147 8.11 -1.65 1.23
N GLY A 148 7.56 -2.20 0.14
CA GLY A 148 6.31 -2.95 0.09
C GLY A 148 6.18 -3.72 -1.22
N LEU A 149 5.12 -4.51 -1.37
CA LEU A 149 4.82 -5.20 -2.61
C LEU A 149 4.60 -4.21 -3.76
N VAL A 150 5.16 -4.51 -4.93
CA VAL A 150 4.99 -3.70 -6.14
C VAL A 150 4.14 -4.45 -7.15
N LEU A 151 3.17 -3.76 -7.75
CA LEU A 151 2.30 -4.31 -8.77
C LEU A 151 2.16 -3.32 -9.93
N ASP A 152 2.33 -3.82 -11.14
CA ASP A 152 2.18 -3.03 -12.35
C ASP A 152 1.06 -3.65 -13.20
N GLN A 153 -0.12 -3.01 -13.17
CA GLN A 153 -1.30 -3.48 -13.90
C GLN A 153 -1.29 -3.04 -15.38
N ASP A 154 -0.33 -2.22 -15.78
CA ASP A 154 -0.23 -1.67 -17.13
C ASP A 154 0.73 -2.51 -17.98
N ASN A 155 1.81 -3.00 -17.37
CA ASN A 155 2.88 -3.71 -18.07
C ASN A 155 3.07 -5.16 -17.62
N GLN A 156 2.68 -5.52 -16.39
CA GLN A 156 2.95 -6.83 -15.78
C GLN A 156 1.72 -7.41 -15.07
N PHE A 157 0.53 -7.16 -15.61
CA PHE A 157 -0.73 -7.56 -15.00
C PHE A 157 -0.84 -9.08 -14.79
N ASP A 158 -0.19 -9.87 -15.64
CA ASP A 158 -0.11 -11.33 -15.61
C ASP A 158 0.70 -11.87 -14.42
N GLN A 159 1.62 -11.09 -13.87
CA GLN A 159 2.44 -11.49 -12.71
C GLN A 159 1.74 -11.21 -11.37
N THR A 160 0.64 -10.46 -11.38
CA THR A 160 -0.06 -9.97 -10.18
C THR A 160 -0.44 -11.07 -9.21
N GLU A 161 -1.08 -12.12 -9.70
CA GLU A 161 -1.64 -13.17 -8.84
C GLU A 161 -0.53 -13.96 -8.14
N ALA A 162 0.55 -14.28 -8.86
CA ALA A 162 1.71 -14.96 -8.31
C ALA A 162 2.44 -14.09 -7.27
N ARG A 163 2.65 -12.80 -7.58
CA ARG A 163 3.28 -11.85 -6.64
C ARG A 163 2.48 -11.68 -5.36
N LEU A 164 1.15 -11.52 -5.48
CA LEU A 164 0.25 -11.45 -4.33
C LEU A 164 0.32 -12.71 -3.47
N ALA A 165 0.24 -13.89 -4.08
CA ALA A 165 0.28 -15.15 -3.33
C ALA A 165 1.60 -15.29 -2.55
N SER A 166 2.73 -15.05 -3.22
CA SER A 166 4.04 -15.12 -2.58
C SER A 166 4.18 -14.11 -1.43
N TRP A 167 3.79 -12.86 -1.66
CA TRP A 167 3.88 -11.81 -0.64
C TRP A 167 2.98 -12.10 0.55
N LEU A 168 1.73 -12.53 0.32
CA LEU A 168 0.81 -12.83 1.41
C LEU A 168 1.26 -14.02 2.27
N GLU A 169 1.94 -15.01 1.69
CA GLU A 169 2.55 -16.09 2.48
C GLU A 169 3.65 -15.57 3.42
N GLU A 170 4.46 -14.59 2.99
CA GLU A 170 5.45 -13.94 3.87
C GLU A 170 4.79 -13.12 4.97
N ILE A 171 3.73 -12.36 4.64
CA ILE A 171 2.98 -11.59 5.62
C ILE A 171 2.36 -12.50 6.67
N LYS A 172 1.69 -13.59 6.26
CA LYS A 172 1.09 -14.56 7.18
C LYS A 172 2.11 -15.11 8.18
N ARG A 173 3.30 -15.50 7.73
CA ARG A 173 4.37 -15.99 8.62
C ARG A 173 4.88 -14.94 9.62
N SER A 174 4.69 -13.66 9.32
CA SER A 174 5.16 -12.56 10.16
C SER A 174 4.14 -12.15 11.22
N VAL A 175 2.86 -12.48 11.04
CA VAL A 175 1.75 -11.93 11.87
C VAL A 175 0.78 -12.97 12.43
N LEU A 176 0.85 -14.23 11.98
CA LEU A 176 0.07 -15.37 12.48
C LEU A 176 0.97 -16.34 13.26
#